data_AF-A0A2N3AKZ8-F1
#
_entry.id   AF-A0A2N3AKZ8-F1
#
_cell.length_a   1.000
_cell.length_b   1.000
_cell.length_c   1.000
_cell.angle_alpha   90.00
_cell.angle_beta   90.00
_cell.angle_gamma   90.00
#
_symmetry.space_group_name_H-M   'P 1'
#
loop_
_entity.id
_entity.type
_entity.pdbx_description
1 polymer ?
#
loop_
_entity_poly.entity_id
_entity_poly.type
_entity_poly.pdbx_seq_one_letter_code
_entity_poly.pdbx_strand_id
1 'polypeptide(L)' 'MEKDISKIEDKLKSFLEEEKGILFGYLFGSMALGKTNLESDIDLAF' A
#
# COMPACT_ATOMS: atom_id res chain seq x y z
N MET A 1 4.76 -16.86 -8.22
CA MET A 1 5.31 -16.18 -7.03
C MET A 1 4.21 -15.26 -6.55
N GLU A 2 3.46 -15.64 -5.52
CA GLU A 2 2.59 -14.70 -4.82
C GLU A 2 3.47 -13.52 -4.43
N LYS A 3 3.24 -12.36 -5.07
CA LYS A 3 3.96 -11.14 -4.73
C LYS A 3 3.49 -10.79 -3.32
N ASP A 4 4.42 -10.78 -2.39
CA ASP A 4 4.20 -10.67 -0.95
C ASP A 4 3.74 -9.25 -0.56
N ILE A 5 2.57 -8.85 -1.07
CA ILE A 5 1.89 -7.56 -0.81
C ILE A 5 1.57 -7.43 0.68
N SER A 6 1.47 -8.55 1.41
CA SER A 6 1.22 -8.61 2.85
C SER A 6 2.15 -7.69 3.65
N LYS A 7 3.44 -7.61 3.28
CA LYS A 7 4.43 -6.74 3.95
C LYS A 7 4.17 -5.25 3.74
N ILE A 8 3.56 -4.88 2.62
CA ILE A 8 3.22 -3.48 2.34
C ILE A 8 1.94 -3.12 3.09
N GLU A 9 0.96 -4.02 3.11
CA GLU A 9 -0.26 -3.85 3.91
C GLU A 9 0.06 -3.69 5.41
N ASP A 10 0.93 -4.54 5.97
CA ASP A 10 1.34 -4.45 7.38
C ASP A 10 2.00 -3.10 7.70
N LYS A 11 2.91 -2.62 6.83
CA LYS A 11 3.57 -1.31 7.00
C LYS A 11 2.59 -0.15 6.91
N LEU A 12 1.68 -0.18 5.94
CA LEU A 12 0.66 0.86 5.76
C LEU A 12 -0.28 0.90 6.97
N LYS A 13 -0.64 -0.26 7.51
CA LYS A 13 -1.46 -0.36 8.71
C LYS A 13 -0.77 0.25 9.92
N SER A 14 0.50 -0.08 10.17
CA SER A 14 1.25 0.53 11.27
C SER A 14 1.36 2.06 11.13
N PHE A 15 1.58 2.57 9.92
CA PHE A 15 1.59 4.02 9.66
C PHE A 15 0.24 4.68 9.99
N LEU A 16 -0.87 4.07 9.56
CA LEU A 16 -2.22 4.59 9.83
C LEU A 16 -2.58 4.55 11.33
N GLU A 17 -2.06 3.58 12.08
CA GLU A 17 -2.26 3.50 13.54
C GLU A 17 -1.54 4.62 14.31
N GLU A 18 -0.38 5.06 13.80
CA GLU A 18 0.37 6.21 14.35
C GLU A 18 -0.31 7.54 14.00
N GLU A 19 -0.83 7.65 12.78
CA GLU A 19 -1.30 8.90 12.22
C GLU A 19 -2.80 9.15 12.45
N LYS A 20 -3.12 9.65 13.65
CA LYS A 20 -4.49 9.90 14.14
C LYS A 20 -5.33 10.87 13.30
N GLY A 21 -4.74 11.55 12.33
CA GLY A 21 -5.44 12.44 11.39
C GLY A 21 -6.03 11.74 10.18
N ILE A 22 -5.68 10.48 9.92
CA ILE A 22 -6.08 9.73 8.74
C ILE A 22 -7.09 8.65 9.16
N LEU A 23 -8.29 8.68 8.59
CA LEU A 23 -9.36 7.74 8.95
C LEU A 23 -9.29 6.43 8.15
N PHE A 24 -8.87 6.49 6.89
CA PHE A 24 -8.66 5.34 6.03
C PHE A 24 -7.59 5.66 4.98
N GLY A 25 -7.00 4.63 4.39
CA GLY A 25 -6.11 4.78 3.25
C GLY A 25 -6.40 3.71 2.21
N TYR A 26 -6.24 4.05 0.94
CA TYR A 26 -6.41 3.15 -0.19
C TYR A 26 -5.12 3.02 -0.98
N LEU A 27 -4.72 1.78 -1.23
CA LEU A 27 -3.75 1.45 -2.24
C LEU A 27 -4.45 1.34 -3.60
N PHE A 28 -3.93 2.02 -4.61
CA PHE A 28 -4.45 1.92 -5.98
C PHE A 28 -3.33 1.70 -7.00
N GLY A 29 -3.66 1.83 -8.29
CA GLY A 29 -2.67 1.75 -9.36
C GLY A 29 -2.11 0.34 -9.62
N SER A 30 -0.91 0.30 -10.19
CA SER A 30 -0.30 -0.94 -10.71
C SER A 30 -0.04 -1.99 -9.62
N MET A 31 0.24 -1.55 -8.39
CA MET A 31 0.47 -2.39 -7.22
C MET A 31 -0.81 -3.12 -6.81
N ALA A 32 -1.92 -2.38 -6.64
CA ALA A 32 -3.23 -2.96 -6.31
C ALA A 32 -3.75 -3.94 -7.37
N LEU A 33 -3.35 -3.75 -8.63
CA LEU A 33 -3.74 -4.60 -9.75
C LEU A 33 -2.79 -5.80 -9.97
N GLY A 34 -1.75 -5.97 -9.15
CA GLY A 34 -0.73 -7.02 -9.31
C GLY A 34 0.20 -6.84 -10.52
N LYS A 35 0.09 -5.71 -11.23
CA LYS A 35 0.83 -5.38 -12.45
C LYS A 35 2.15 -4.64 -12.19
N THR A 36 2.56 -4.50 -10.93
CA THR A 36 3.79 -3.81 -10.53
C THR A 36 5.07 -4.45 -11.12
N ASN A 37 6.05 -3.61 -11.44
CA ASN A 37 7.42 -3.97 -11.83
C ASN A 37 8.45 -3.25 -10.92
N LEU A 38 9.75 -3.42 -11.17
CA LEU A 38 10.82 -2.84 -10.33
C LEU A 38 10.90 -1.31 -10.38
N GLU A 39 10.34 -0.68 -11.42
CA GLU A 39 10.31 0.77 -11.62
C GLU A 39 8.98 1.38 -11.20
N SER A 40 8.01 0.55 -10.80
CA SER A 40 6.68 1.00 -10.41
C SER A 40 6.75 1.70 -9.06
N ASP A 41 6.09 2.85 -8.99
CA ASP A 41 5.80 3.56 -7.76
C ASP A 41 4.66 2.91 -6.98
N ILE A 42 4.38 3.47 -5.81
CA ILE A 42 3.30 3.05 -4.92
C ILE A 42 2.31 4.21 -4.81
N ASP A 43 1.11 3.98 -5.32
CA ASP A 43 0.01 4.93 -5.29
C ASP A 43 -0.84 4.78 -4.02
N LEU A 44 -0.89 5.84 -3.21
CA LEU A 44 -1.65 5.89 -1.96
C LEU A 44 -2.59 7.10 -1.93
N ALA A 45 -3.83 6.87 -1.49
CA ALA A 45 -4.81 7.91 -1.17
C ALA A 45 -5.18 7.80 0.30
N PHE A 46 -5.31 8.93 0.98
CA PHE A 46 -5.64 9.04 2.41
C PHE A 46 -6.82 9.99 2.59
#